data_AF-A0A7W7SH35-F1
#
_entry.id   AF-A0A7W7SH35-F1
#
_cell.length_a   1.000
_cell.length_b   1.000
_cell.length_c   1.000
_cell.angle_alpha   90.00
_cell.angle_beta   90.00
_cell.angle_gamma   90.00
#
_symmetry.space_group_name_H-M   'P 1'
#
loop_
_entity.id
_entity.type
_entity.pdbx_description
1 polymer ?
#
loop_
_entity_poly.entity_id
_entity_poly.type
_entity_poly.pdbx_seq_one_letter_code
_entity_poly.pdbx_strand_id
1 'polypeptide(L)'
;MFAGTDPDSIPGTAPGAQAPPLPAMTPVEQTIADLWATGTSATSHPVQHLRGDLDHAGAVPADRLGSVPHGTRVLVGGLVTHRQRPPTAGGVLFLSLEDEPV
;
A
#
# COMPACT_ATOMS: atom_id res chain seq x y z
N MET A 1 11.67 -22.69 19.24
CA MET A 1 11.02 -23.62 20.19
C MET A 1 9.80 -24.17 19.47
N PHE A 2 9.84 -25.42 19.01
CA PHE A 2 8.70 -26.07 18.35
C PHE A 2 7.73 -26.56 19.43
N ALA A 3 6.43 -26.28 19.27
CA ALA A 3 5.40 -26.80 20.14
C ALA A 3 5.35 -28.33 19.98
N GLY A 4 5.73 -29.04 21.04
CA GLY A 4 5.61 -30.49 21.12
C GLY A 4 4.15 -30.91 21.04
N THR A 5 3.91 -32.00 20.32
CA THR A 5 2.62 -32.62 20.11
C THR A 5 1.92 -32.88 21.47
N ASP A 6 0.80 -32.21 21.71
CA ASP A 6 -0.04 -32.41 22.91
C ASP A 6 -0.88 -33.69 22.75
N PRO A 7 -1.15 -34.45 23.84
CA PRO A 7 -2.05 -35.61 23.80
C PRO A 7 -3.46 -35.33 23.25
N ASP A 8 -3.92 -34.08 23.21
CA ASP A 8 -5.18 -33.66 22.55
C ASP A 8 -5.04 -33.41 21.03
N SER A 9 -3.88 -33.64 20.43
CA SER A 9 -3.68 -33.47 18.99
C SER A 9 -4.30 -34.59 18.16
N ILE A 10 -4.87 -34.22 17.00
CA ILE A 10 -5.51 -35.17 16.09
C ILE A 10 -4.42 -36.01 15.40
N PRO A 11 -4.51 -37.36 15.41
CA PRO A 11 -3.57 -38.23 14.70
C PRO A 11 -3.48 -37.86 13.21
N GLY A 12 -2.27 -37.58 12.71
CA GLY A 12 -2.02 -37.16 11.33
C GLY A 12 -2.07 -35.65 11.08
N THR A 13 -2.44 -34.83 12.07
CA THR A 13 -2.33 -33.36 11.99
C THR A 13 -1.12 -32.81 12.74
N ALA A 14 -0.31 -33.68 13.37
CA ALA A 14 0.98 -33.29 13.91
C ALA A 14 1.79 -32.68 12.75
N PRO A 15 2.21 -31.40 12.85
CA PRO A 15 3.03 -30.81 11.81
C PRO A 15 4.26 -31.69 11.63
N GLY A 16 4.48 -32.18 10.40
CA GLY A 16 5.75 -32.80 10.06
C GLY A 16 6.87 -31.85 10.51
N ALA A 17 7.92 -32.37 11.14
CA ALA A 17 8.98 -31.60 11.80
C ALA A 17 9.72 -30.58 10.91
N GLN A 18 9.36 -30.51 9.62
CA GLN A 18 9.85 -29.59 8.62
C GLN A 18 8.64 -29.05 7.84
N ALA A 19 8.27 -27.79 8.07
CA ALA A 19 7.31 -27.10 7.22
C ALA A 19 7.96 -26.84 5.85
N PRO A 20 7.25 -27.06 4.72
CA PRO A 20 7.77 -26.70 3.41
C PRO A 20 8.01 -25.19 3.33
N PRO A 21 9.06 -24.73 2.64
CA PRO A 21 9.31 -23.30 2.50
C PRO A 21 8.20 -22.67 1.66
N LEU A 22 7.66 -21.55 2.16
CA LEU A 22 6.73 -20.72 1.39
C LEU A 22 7.50 -19.91 0.35
N PRO A 23 6.90 -19.62 -0.81
CA PRO A 23 7.47 -18.66 -1.76
C PRO A 23 7.75 -17.31 -1.09
N ALA A 24 8.84 -16.66 -1.49
CA ALA A 24 9.12 -15.32 -1.03
C ALA A 24 8.09 -14.33 -1.60
N MET A 25 7.65 -13.38 -0.78
CA MET A 25 6.79 -12.28 -1.24
C MET A 25 7.55 -11.35 -2.16
N THR A 26 6.89 -10.87 -3.20
CA THR A 26 7.35 -9.76 -4.03
C THR A 26 7.44 -8.46 -3.21
N PRO A 27 8.19 -7.45 -3.65
CA PRO A 27 8.25 -6.16 -2.96
C PRO A 27 6.87 -5.51 -2.77
N VAL A 28 5.98 -5.62 -3.76
CA VAL A 28 4.61 -5.09 -3.67
C VAL A 28 3.81 -5.83 -2.59
N GLU A 29 3.90 -7.16 -2.56
CA GLU A 29 3.21 -7.97 -1.54
C GLU A 29 3.72 -7.66 -0.14
N GLN A 30 5.02 -7.41 0.02
CA GLN A 30 5.60 -6.97 1.30
C GLN A 30 5.03 -5.62 1.73
N THR A 31 5.01 -4.62 0.85
CA THR A 31 4.45 -3.29 1.16
C THR A 31 2.98 -3.38 1.57
N ILE A 32 2.19 -4.18 0.84
CA ILE A 32 0.76 -4.39 1.16
C ILE A 32 0.61 -5.11 2.51
N ALA A 33 1.43 -6.13 2.78
CA ALA A 33 1.41 -6.86 4.03
C ALA A 33 1.76 -5.95 5.22
N ASP A 34 2.77 -5.10 5.09
CA ASP A 34 3.16 -4.12 6.10
C ASP A 34 2.03 -3.13 6.41
N LEU A 35 1.41 -2.57 5.37
CA LEU A 35 0.29 -1.64 5.50
C LEU A 35 -0.93 -2.31 6.14
N TRP A 36 -1.21 -3.56 5.78
CA TRP A 36 -2.31 -4.30 6.36
C TRP A 36 -2.06 -4.62 7.84
N ALA A 37 -0.84 -5.03 8.18
CA ALA A 37 -0.49 -5.45 9.53
C ALA A 37 -0.28 -4.28 10.50
N THR A 38 0.28 -3.16 10.03
CA THR A 38 0.74 -2.07 10.90
C THR A 38 0.15 -0.70 10.55
N GLY A 39 -0.53 -0.57 9.42
CA GLY A 39 -1.02 0.72 8.91
C GLY A 39 0.06 1.59 8.25
N THR A 40 1.30 1.13 8.20
CA THR A 40 2.44 1.83 7.60
C THR A 40 3.38 0.83 6.91
N SER A 41 4.28 1.26 6.03
CA SER A 41 5.42 0.43 5.62
C SER A 41 6.70 1.21 5.88
N ALA A 42 7.65 0.56 6.53
CA ALA A 42 8.88 1.21 7.01
C ALA A 42 9.89 1.47 5.88
N THR A 43 9.80 0.73 4.79
CA THR A 43 10.83 0.70 3.74
C THR A 43 10.31 1.13 2.38
N SER A 44 8.99 1.15 2.16
CA SER A 44 8.42 1.41 0.84
C SER A 44 7.03 2.04 0.89
N HIS A 45 6.76 2.99 0.01
CA HIS A 45 5.42 3.56 -0.17
C HIS A 45 4.75 2.92 -1.39
N PRO A 46 3.43 2.59 -1.36
CA PRO A 46 2.76 1.93 -2.49
C PRO A 46 2.94 2.62 -3.84
N VAL A 47 2.97 3.96 -3.83
CA VAL A 47 3.08 4.75 -5.06
C VAL A 47 4.45 4.60 -5.72
N GLN A 48 5.50 4.23 -4.98
CA GLN A 48 6.82 3.92 -5.56
C GLN A 48 6.76 2.78 -6.57
N HIS A 49 5.90 1.77 -6.33
CA HIS A 49 5.70 0.65 -7.26
C HIS A 49 4.92 1.05 -8.51
N LEU A 50 4.18 2.16 -8.47
CA LEU A 50 3.38 2.68 -9.57
C LEU A 50 4.04 3.88 -10.25
N ARG A 51 5.18 4.36 -9.75
CA ARG A 51 5.83 5.60 -10.22
C ARG A 51 6.11 5.56 -11.72
N GLY A 52 6.63 4.45 -12.24
CA GLY A 52 6.87 4.29 -13.67
C GLY A 52 5.62 4.48 -14.52
N ASP A 53 4.48 3.93 -14.10
CA ASP A 53 3.21 4.05 -14.81
C ASP A 53 2.62 5.46 -14.70
N LEU A 54 2.74 6.08 -13.52
CA LEU A 54 2.32 7.46 -13.28
C LEU A 54 3.13 8.45 -14.13
N ASP A 55 4.45 8.27 -14.19
CA ASP A 55 5.34 9.08 -15.02
C ASP A 55 5.01 8.93 -16.50
N HIS A 56 4.74 7.69 -16.96
CA HIS A 56 4.32 7.44 -18.34
C HIS A 56 2.96 8.07 -18.67
N ALA A 57 2.04 8.11 -17.70
CA ALA A 57 0.77 8.81 -17.84
C ALA A 57 0.91 10.34 -17.80
N GLY A 58 2.09 10.88 -17.45
CA GLY A 58 2.34 12.31 -17.30
C GLY A 58 1.79 12.89 -15.99
N ALA A 59 1.61 12.06 -14.96
CA ALA A 59 1.20 12.51 -13.65
C ALA A 59 2.36 13.26 -12.95
N VAL A 60 2.06 14.45 -12.43
CA VAL A 60 3.05 15.27 -11.72
C VAL A 60 3.14 14.78 -10.28
N PRO A 61 4.34 14.44 -9.76
CA PRO A 61 4.51 14.06 -8.36
C PRO A 61 4.24 15.25 -7.44
N ALA A 62 3.80 14.95 -6.21
CA ALA A 62 3.34 15.96 -5.26
C ALA A 62 4.41 17.01 -4.93
N ASP A 63 5.68 16.61 -4.83
CA ASP A 63 6.82 17.48 -4.55
C ASP A 63 7.09 18.52 -5.66
N ARG A 64 6.68 18.23 -6.91
CA ARG A 64 6.86 19.13 -8.06
C ARG A 64 5.67 20.04 -8.33
N LEU A 65 4.52 19.79 -7.72
CA LEU A 65 3.32 20.60 -7.94
C LEU A 65 3.53 22.09 -7.62
N GLY A 66 4.37 22.41 -6.62
CA GLY A 66 4.69 23.79 -6.26
C GLY A 66 5.45 24.58 -7.34
N SER A 67 6.05 23.90 -8.30
CA SER A 67 6.76 24.51 -9.44
C SER A 67 5.88 24.72 -10.68
N VAL A 68 4.66 24.17 -10.68
CA VAL A 68 3.74 24.25 -11.82
C VAL A 68 3.14 25.67 -11.90
N PRO A 69 3.10 26.30 -13.09
CA PRO A 69 2.49 27.61 -13.25
C PRO A 69 1.01 27.61 -12.84
N HIS A 70 0.59 28.68 -12.16
CA HIS A 70 -0.79 28.84 -11.72
C HIS A 70 -1.79 28.76 -12.88
N GLY A 71 -2.92 28.09 -12.67
CA GLY A 71 -3.97 27.88 -13.68
C GLY A 71 -3.70 26.73 -14.65
N THR A 72 -2.53 26.07 -14.57
CA THR A 72 -2.24 24.88 -15.38
C THR A 72 -3.05 23.68 -14.90
N ARG A 73 -3.67 22.95 -15.84
CA ARG A 73 -4.29 21.66 -15.54
C ARG A 73 -3.21 20.59 -15.54
N VAL A 74 -3.12 19.83 -14.46
CA VAL A 74 -2.17 18.72 -14.31
C VAL A 74 -2.90 17.41 -14.05
N LEU A 75 -2.28 16.31 -14.45
CA LEU A 75 -2.63 14.99 -13.97
C LEU A 75 -1.85 14.74 -12.68
N VAL A 76 -2.50 14.13 -11.69
CA VAL A 76 -1.86 13.66 -10.46
C VAL A 76 -2.33 12.24 -10.18
N GLY A 77 -1.50 11.46 -9.49
CA GLY A 77 -1.83 10.12 -9.03
C GLY A 77 -1.17 9.89 -7.68
N GLY A 78 -1.78 9.02 -6.86
CA GLY A 78 -1.30 8.76 -5.51
C GLY A 78 -2.24 7.83 -4.75
N LEU A 79 -1.88 7.55 -3.50
CA LEU A 79 -2.69 6.76 -2.58
C LEU A 79 -3.79 7.62 -1.98
N VAL A 80 -5.06 7.23 -2.17
CA VAL A 80 -6.18 7.93 -1.54
C VAL A 80 -6.25 7.56 -0.07
N THR A 81 -6.03 8.52 0.84
CA THR A 81 -6.13 8.29 2.28
C THR A 81 -7.48 8.66 2.86
N HIS A 82 -8.13 9.68 2.28
CA HIS A 82 -9.43 10.15 2.75
C HIS A 82 -10.37 10.47 1.60
N ARG A 83 -11.65 10.16 1.80
CA ARG A 83 -12.75 10.46 0.87
C ARG A 83 -13.91 11.04 1.65
N GLN A 84 -14.33 12.27 1.33
CA GLN A 84 -15.43 12.93 2.03
C GLN A 84 -16.41 13.53 1.02
N ARG A 85 -17.70 13.22 1.18
CA ARG A 85 -18.77 13.83 0.39
C ARG A 85 -19.83 14.43 1.31
N PRO A 86 -19.55 15.61 1.91
CA PRO A 86 -20.49 16.23 2.84
C PRO A 86 -21.84 16.51 2.16
N PRO A 87 -22.98 16.31 2.85
CA PRO A 87 -24.30 16.60 2.29
C PRO A 87 -24.47 18.06 1.85
N THR A 88 -23.75 18.97 2.52
CA THR A 88 -23.75 20.41 2.26
C THR A 88 -22.83 20.82 1.10
N ALA A 89 -22.00 19.92 0.59
CA ALA A 89 -21.00 20.23 -0.44
C ALA A 89 -21.59 20.26 -1.86
N GLY A 90 -22.92 20.27 -2.01
CA GLY A 90 -23.56 20.39 -3.33
C GLY A 90 -23.17 19.30 -4.32
N GLY A 91 -22.83 18.11 -3.83
CA GLY A 91 -22.37 16.98 -4.65
C GLY A 91 -20.85 16.86 -4.83
N VAL A 92 -20.06 17.81 -4.33
CA VAL A 92 -18.58 17.77 -4.37
C VAL A 92 -18.02 16.66 -3.48
N LEU A 93 -17.01 15.97 -3.99
CA LEU A 93 -16.21 14.97 -3.29
C LEU A 93 -14.82 15.55 -3.02
N PHE A 94 -14.39 15.51 -1.77
CA PHE A 94 -13.03 15.83 -1.34
C PHE A 94 -12.23 14.54 -1.24
N LEU A 95 -11.02 14.56 -1.80
CA LEU A 95 -10.06 13.46 -1.75
C LEU A 95 -8.75 13.99 -1.18
N SER A 96 -8.16 13.26 -0.23
CA SER A 96 -6.76 13.43 0.15
C SER A 96 -5.95 12.34 -0.52
N LEU A 97 -4.92 12.76 -1.25
CA LEU A 97 -3.97 11.89 -1.94
C LEU A 97 -2.61 12.05 -1.27
N GLU A 98 -1.97 10.93 -0.99
CA GLU A 98 -0.57 10.87 -0.58
C GLU A 98 0.28 10.36 -1.73
N ASP A 99 1.50 10.86 -1.79
CA ASP A 99 2.51 10.46 -2.75
C ASP A 99 3.72 9.89 -2.01
N GLU A 100 4.65 9.22 -2.68
CA GLU A 100 5.84 8.76 -1.96
C GLU A 100 6.68 9.90 -1.39
N PRO A 101 7.36 9.67 -0.26
CA PRO A 101 8.37 10.59 0.24
C PRO A 101 9.55 10.69 -0.74
N VAL A 102 10.11 11.89 -0.86
CA VAL A 102 11.35 12.19 -1.60
C VAL A 102 12.57 11.64 -0.87
#